data_AF-A0A2D4MPW5-F1
#
_entry.id   AF-A0A2D4MPW5-F1
#
_cell.length_a   1.000
_cell.length_b   1.000
_cell.length_c   1.000
_cell.angle_alpha   90.00
_cell.angle_beta   90.00
_cell.angle_gamma   90.00
#
_symmetry.space_group_name_H-M   'P 1'
#
loop_
_entity.id
_entity.type
_entity.pdbx_description
1 polymer ?
#
loop_
_entity_poly.entity_id
_entity_poly.type
_entity_poly.pdbx_seq_one_letter_code
_entity_poly.pdbx_strand_id
1 'polypeptide(L)'
;KRGSSFGIMLPAIKEDACSVSQQLRQLLRDSDKYAERKGAAYGLAGLVKGLGILSLKQQEMMAKLTDAIQDKKNFRRREGALFAFEMLCTMLGKLFEPYVVHVLPHLLLCFGDGNQYVREVS
;
A
#
# COMPACT_ATOMS: atom_id res chain seq x y z
N LYS A 1 -22.79 16.96 29.82
CA LYS A 1 -22.63 17.32 28.39
C LYS A 1 -21.13 17.44 28.05
N ARG A 2 -20.43 16.33 27.78
CA ARG A 2 -19.03 16.30 27.30
C ARG A 2 -18.82 15.03 26.46
N GLY A 3 -19.57 14.91 25.36
CA GLY A 3 -19.50 13.73 24.48
C GLY A 3 -19.53 14.05 22.98
N SER A 4 -19.75 15.31 22.59
CA SER A 4 -20.04 15.70 21.21
C SER A 4 -18.81 16.03 20.37
N SER A 5 -17.66 16.41 20.96
CA SER A 5 -16.48 16.82 20.16
C SER A 5 -15.67 15.66 19.57
N PHE A 6 -15.62 14.50 20.23
CA PHE A 6 -14.90 13.32 19.71
C PHE A 6 -15.60 12.70 18.49
N GLY A 7 -16.94 12.72 18.46
CA GLY A 7 -17.73 12.16 17.36
C GLY A 7 -17.56 12.92 16.04
N ILE A 8 -17.21 14.21 16.07
CA ILE A 8 -17.01 15.06 14.88
C ILE A 8 -15.55 14.98 14.40
N MET A 9 -14.60 14.73 15.31
CA MET A 9 -13.18 14.65 14.99
C MET A 9 -12.81 13.36 14.24
N LEU A 10 -13.47 12.24 14.55
CA LEU A 10 -13.24 10.96 13.88
C LEU A 10 -13.55 10.99 12.37
N PRO A 11 -14.69 11.55 11.91
CA PRO A 11 -14.97 11.77 10.50
C PRO A 11 -13.92 12.63 9.80
N ALA A 12 -13.54 13.77 10.38
CA ALA A 12 -12.55 14.68 9.79
C ALA A 12 -11.18 14.00 9.62
N ILE A 13 -10.71 13.29 10.65
CA ILE A 13 -9.45 12.52 10.58
C ILE A 13 -9.52 11.44 9.47
N LYS A 14 -10.69 10.81 9.28
CA LYS A 14 -10.87 9.81 8.22
C LYS A 14 -10.88 10.41 6.82
N GLU A 15 -11.46 11.60 6.63
CA GLU A 15 -11.44 12.31 5.36
C GLU A 15 -10.02 12.73 4.98
N ASP A 16 -9.27 13.32 5.91
CA ASP A 16 -7.86 13.69 5.72
C ASP A 16 -7.00 12.46 5.43
N ALA A 17 -7.22 11.36 6.17
CA ALA A 17 -6.52 10.12 5.90
C ALA A 17 -6.87 9.54 4.52
N CYS A 18 -8.10 9.71 4.03
CA CYS A 18 -8.48 9.27 2.70
C CYS A 18 -7.74 10.04 1.62
N SER A 19 -7.64 11.37 1.75
CA SER A 19 -6.94 12.22 0.79
C SER A 19 -5.44 11.93 0.77
N VAL A 20 -4.79 11.82 1.94
CA VAL A 20 -3.38 11.44 2.07
C VAL A 20 -3.12 10.07 1.44
N SER A 21 -3.99 9.10 1.70
CA SER A 21 -3.86 7.77 1.10
C SER A 21 -3.95 7.80 -0.43
N GLN A 22 -4.81 8.67 -1.00
CA GLN A 22 -4.89 8.85 -2.45
C GLN A 22 -3.60 9.46 -3.02
N GLN A 23 -3.04 10.47 -2.37
CA GLN A 23 -1.79 11.10 -2.79
C GLN A 23 -0.62 10.11 -2.74
N LEU A 24 -0.49 9.35 -1.65
CA LEU A 24 0.56 8.35 -1.52
C LEU A 24 0.42 7.25 -2.60
N ARG A 25 -0.81 6.82 -2.92
CA ARG A 25 -1.03 5.87 -4.03
C ARG A 25 -0.65 6.44 -5.40
N GLN A 26 -0.82 7.73 -5.63
CA GLN A 26 -0.37 8.37 -6.86
C GLN A 26 1.17 8.36 -6.92
N LEU A 27 1.83 8.77 -5.83
CA LEU A 27 3.31 8.74 -5.76
C LEU A 27 3.87 7.33 -5.94
N LEU A 28 3.24 6.32 -5.30
CA LEU A 28 3.63 4.92 -5.42
C LEU A 28 3.60 4.42 -6.87
N ARG A 29 2.62 4.86 -7.66
CA ARG A 29 2.39 4.36 -9.02
C ARG A 29 3.08 5.18 -10.11
N ASP A 30 3.12 6.49 -9.94
CA ASP A 30 3.41 7.41 -11.03
C ASP A 30 4.67 8.25 -10.79
N SER A 31 5.31 8.18 -9.61
CA SER A 31 6.60 8.85 -9.40
C SER A 31 7.71 8.13 -10.17
N ASP A 32 8.56 8.90 -10.84
CA ASP A 32 9.78 8.41 -11.47
C ASP A 32 10.91 8.18 -10.47
N LYS A 33 10.86 8.79 -9.28
CA LYS A 33 11.91 8.67 -8.26
C LYS A 33 11.68 7.47 -7.36
N TYR A 34 12.69 6.61 -7.28
CA TYR A 34 12.71 5.45 -6.38
C TYR A 34 12.38 5.82 -4.94
N ALA A 35 13.03 6.87 -4.41
CA ALA A 35 12.86 7.29 -3.02
C ALA A 35 11.43 7.76 -2.71
N GLU A 36 10.76 8.40 -3.66
CA GLU A 36 9.36 8.83 -3.48
C GLU A 36 8.41 7.63 -3.49
N ARG A 37 8.61 6.65 -4.39
CA ARG A 37 7.82 5.40 -4.40
C ARG A 37 8.00 4.63 -3.10
N LYS A 38 9.24 4.45 -2.66
CA LYS A 38 9.56 3.76 -1.41
C LYS A 38 8.97 4.51 -0.21
N GLY A 39 9.17 5.83 -0.11
CA GLY A 39 8.58 6.66 0.94
C GLY A 39 7.04 6.61 0.96
N ALA A 40 6.41 6.59 -0.21
CA ALA A 40 4.96 6.44 -0.33
C ALA A 40 4.46 5.08 0.20
N ALA A 41 5.20 3.99 -0.02
CA ALA A 41 4.89 2.68 0.55
C ALA A 41 4.96 2.69 2.09
N TYR A 42 6.00 3.28 2.68
CA TYR A 42 6.10 3.45 4.13
C TYR A 42 4.91 4.26 4.68
N GLY A 43 4.59 5.38 4.03
CA GLY A 43 3.46 6.23 4.41
C GLY A 43 2.12 5.48 4.35
N LEU A 44 1.89 4.71 3.29
CA LEU A 44 0.66 3.92 3.12
C LEU A 44 0.52 2.86 4.21
N ALA A 45 1.58 2.10 4.48
CA ALA A 45 1.54 1.06 5.50
C ALA A 45 1.38 1.65 6.91
N GLY A 46 2.04 2.77 7.21
CA GLY A 46 1.86 3.50 8.46
C GLY A 46 0.43 4.02 8.63
N LEU A 47 -0.17 4.55 7.55
CA LEU A 47 -1.55 5.02 7.56
C LEU A 47 -2.54 3.87 7.82
N VAL A 48 -2.37 2.73 7.15
CA VAL A 48 -3.20 1.53 7.39
C VAL A 48 -3.05 1.04 8.82
N LYS A 49 -1.83 1.06 9.38
CA LYS A 49 -1.59 0.70 10.77
C LYS A 49 -2.33 1.63 11.74
N GLY A 50 -2.33 2.94 11.47
CA GLY A 50 -3.04 3.94 12.29
C GLY A 50 -4.57 3.88 12.17
N LEU A 51 -5.09 3.64 10.97
CA LEU A 51 -6.55 3.53 10.72
C LEU A 51 -7.11 2.15 11.06
N GLY A 52 -6.25 1.14 11.16
CA GLY A 52 -6.61 -0.26 11.34
C GLY A 52 -6.81 -1.01 10.02
N ILE A 53 -6.70 -2.33 10.10
CA ILE A 53 -6.70 -3.25 8.94
C ILE A 53 -7.94 -3.16 8.03
N LEU A 54 -9.09 -2.79 8.58
CA LEU A 54 -10.33 -2.63 7.79
C LEU A 54 -10.21 -1.54 6.73
N SER A 55 -9.29 -0.58 6.90
CA SER A 55 -8.99 0.45 5.91
C SER A 55 -8.48 -0.14 4.59
N LEU A 56 -7.80 -1.28 4.59
CA LEU A 56 -7.38 -1.99 3.38
C LEU A 56 -8.58 -2.33 2.49
N LYS A 57 -9.65 -2.83 3.10
CA LYS A 57 -10.89 -3.18 2.39
C LYS A 57 -11.65 -1.94 1.96
N GLN A 58 -11.81 -0.96 2.86
CA GLN A 58 -12.56 0.28 2.58
C GLN A 58 -11.93 1.11 1.43
N GLN A 59 -10.62 1.03 1.25
CA GLN A 59 -9.91 1.75 0.19
C GLN A 59 -9.57 0.89 -1.03
N GLU A 60 -10.02 -0.38 -1.05
CA GLU A 60 -9.73 -1.37 -2.08
C GLU A 60 -8.21 -1.49 -2.35
N MET A 61 -7.42 -1.38 -1.29
CA MET A 61 -5.96 -1.25 -1.41
C MET A 61 -5.35 -2.53 -1.97
N MET A 62 -5.83 -3.70 -1.52
CA MET A 62 -5.34 -4.99 -1.99
C MET A 62 -5.56 -5.17 -3.50
N ALA A 63 -6.77 -4.89 -3.99
CA ALA A 63 -7.07 -4.98 -5.43
C ALA A 63 -6.16 -4.06 -6.25
N LYS A 64 -5.98 -2.80 -5.83
CA LYS A 64 -5.14 -1.82 -6.53
C LYS A 64 -3.65 -2.21 -6.54
N LEU A 65 -3.14 -2.78 -5.45
CA LEU A 65 -1.76 -3.26 -5.38
C LEU A 65 -1.58 -4.53 -6.22
N THR A 66 -2.56 -5.42 -6.23
CA THR A 66 -2.58 -6.61 -7.09
C THR A 66 -2.64 -6.25 -8.58
N ASP A 67 -3.36 -5.20 -8.96
CA ASP A 67 -3.33 -4.69 -10.34
C ASP A 67 -1.96 -4.10 -10.70
N ALA A 68 -1.37 -3.31 -9.78
CA ALA A 68 -0.10 -2.65 -9.99
C ALA A 68 1.08 -3.63 -10.12
N ILE A 69 1.13 -4.70 -9.30
CA ILE A 69 2.19 -5.72 -9.37
C ILE A 69 2.11 -6.56 -10.65
N GLN A 70 0.95 -6.61 -11.29
CA GLN A 70 0.73 -7.34 -12.55
C GLN A 70 0.85 -6.45 -13.78
N ASP A 71 1.17 -5.15 -13.65
CA ASP A 71 1.30 -4.24 -14.78
C ASP A 71 2.52 -4.60 -15.63
N LYS A 72 2.29 -5.33 -16.73
CA LYS A 72 3.34 -5.79 -17.65
C LYS A 72 4.07 -4.64 -18.36
N LYS A 73 3.44 -3.47 -18.47
CA LYS A 73 3.97 -2.34 -19.24
C LYS A 73 4.85 -1.43 -18.40
N ASN A 74 4.55 -1.31 -17.11
CA ASN A 74 5.21 -0.33 -16.25
C ASN A 74 5.90 -0.99 -15.05
N PHE A 75 7.22 -1.16 -15.15
CA PHE A 75 8.02 -1.75 -14.08
C PHE A 75 7.99 -0.94 -12.78
N ARG A 76 7.85 0.39 -12.85
CA ARG A 76 7.80 1.26 -11.66
C ARG A 76 6.55 1.00 -10.82
N ARG A 77 5.43 0.68 -11.47
CA ARG A 77 4.20 0.28 -10.78
C ARG A 77 4.36 -1.06 -10.08
N ARG A 78 5.03 -2.01 -10.72
CA ARG A 78 5.34 -3.32 -10.11
C ARG A 78 6.26 -3.16 -8.90
N GLU A 79 7.34 -2.39 -9.06
CA GLU A 79 8.29 -2.08 -7.99
C GLU A 79 7.62 -1.35 -6.82
N GLY A 80 6.79 -0.33 -7.10
CA GLY A 80 6.02 0.37 -6.07
C GLY A 80 5.07 -0.57 -5.32
N ALA A 81 4.40 -1.48 -6.02
CA ALA A 81 3.53 -2.47 -5.39
C ALA A 81 4.30 -3.43 -4.47
N LEU A 82 5.50 -3.87 -4.87
CA LEU A 82 6.38 -4.68 -4.03
C LEU A 82 6.74 -3.96 -2.73
N PHE A 83 7.17 -2.69 -2.79
CA PHE A 83 7.44 -1.91 -1.58
C PHE A 83 6.22 -1.83 -0.66
N ALA A 84 5.04 -1.61 -1.24
CA ALA A 84 3.81 -1.53 -0.46
C ALA A 84 3.49 -2.87 0.23
N PHE A 85 3.62 -4.00 -0.47
CA PHE A 85 3.43 -5.31 0.14
C PHE A 85 4.46 -5.61 1.23
N GLU A 86 5.74 -5.34 0.99
CA GLU A 86 6.81 -5.49 1.98
C GLU A 86 6.50 -4.69 3.25
N MET A 87 6.09 -3.42 3.10
CA MET A 87 5.79 -2.54 4.23
C MET A 87 4.50 -2.90 4.94
N LEU A 88 3.46 -3.33 4.22
CA LEU A 88 2.22 -3.82 4.84
C LEU A 88 2.47 -5.10 5.64
N CYS A 89 3.21 -6.06 5.10
CA CYS A 89 3.63 -7.26 5.81
C CYS A 89 4.40 -6.90 7.09
N THR A 90 5.38 -6.01 6.98
CA THR A 90 6.23 -5.59 8.10
C THR A 90 5.44 -4.85 9.19
N MET A 91 4.56 -3.94 8.79
CA MET A 91 3.88 -3.04 9.74
C MET A 91 2.67 -3.70 10.43
N LEU A 92 1.97 -4.59 9.72
CA LEU A 92 0.74 -5.24 10.21
C LEU A 92 1.01 -6.63 10.80
N GLY A 93 2.10 -7.31 10.42
CA GLY A 93 2.46 -8.62 10.92
C GLY A 93 1.34 -9.64 10.74
N LYS A 94 0.95 -10.32 11.84
CA LYS A 94 -0.09 -11.37 11.84
C LYS A 94 -1.43 -10.91 11.27
N LEU A 95 -1.75 -9.63 11.37
CA LEU A 95 -2.97 -9.08 10.80
C LEU A 95 -2.99 -9.21 9.26
N PHE A 96 -1.83 -9.23 8.62
CA PHE A 96 -1.72 -9.35 7.17
C PHE A 96 -1.74 -10.80 6.65
N GLU A 97 -1.59 -11.81 7.51
CA GLU A 97 -1.54 -13.24 7.12
C GLU A 97 -2.66 -13.68 6.17
N PRO A 98 -3.95 -13.29 6.37
CA PRO A 98 -5.02 -13.69 5.45
C PRO A 98 -4.84 -13.20 4.02
N TYR A 99 -4.08 -12.11 3.82
CA TYR A 99 -3.80 -11.55 2.50
C TYR A 99 -2.58 -12.17 1.85
N VAL A 100 -1.60 -12.64 2.64
CA VAL A 100 -0.35 -13.22 2.14
C VAL A 100 -0.62 -14.36 1.18
N VAL A 101 -1.58 -15.24 1.49
CA VAL A 101 -1.94 -16.39 0.63
C VAL A 101 -2.32 -15.96 -0.78
N HIS A 102 -2.99 -14.82 -0.93
CA HIS A 102 -3.40 -14.28 -2.22
C HIS A 102 -2.29 -13.51 -2.93
N VAL A 103 -1.40 -12.87 -2.17
CA VAL A 103 -0.32 -12.03 -2.71
C VAL A 103 0.90 -12.85 -3.10
N LEU A 104 1.16 -13.97 -2.40
CA LEU A 104 2.34 -14.79 -2.56
C LEU A 104 2.60 -15.25 -4.01
N PRO A 105 1.60 -15.71 -4.79
CA PRO A 105 1.83 -16.09 -6.19
C PRO A 105 2.36 -14.92 -7.04
N HIS A 106 1.91 -13.70 -6.76
CA HIS A 106 2.37 -12.50 -7.48
C HIS A 106 3.80 -12.12 -7.09
N LEU A 107 4.15 -12.24 -5.81
CA LEU A 107 5.54 -12.00 -5.34
C LEU A 107 6.52 -13.00 -5.96
N LEU A 108 6.13 -14.28 -6.05
CA LEU A 108 6.95 -15.32 -6.67
C LEU A 108 7.26 -15.02 -8.15
N LEU A 109 6.32 -14.43 -8.88
CA LEU A 109 6.55 -14.00 -10.26
C LEU A 109 7.56 -12.85 -10.36
N CYS A 110 7.64 -11.99 -9.34
CA CYS A 110 8.55 -10.84 -9.34
C CYS A 110 10.04 -11.26 -9.19
N PHE A 111 10.34 -12.38 -8.55
CA PHE A 111 11.70 -12.96 -8.56
C PHE A 111 12.20 -13.27 -9.98
N GLY A 112 11.30 -13.69 -10.85
CA GLY A 112 11.57 -13.97 -12.26
C GLY A 112 11.25 -12.80 -13.20
N ASP A 113 11.02 -11.59 -12.68
CA ASP A 113 10.59 -10.46 -13.51
C ASP A 113 11.64 -10.11 -14.58
N GLY A 114 11.21 -9.72 -15.77
CA GLY A 114 12.14 -9.33 -16.85
C GLY A 114 12.95 -8.07 -16.53
N ASN A 115 12.48 -7.21 -15.63
CA ASN A 115 13.14 -5.96 -15.26
C ASN A 115 13.99 -6.12 -13.98
N GLN A 116 15.25 -5.68 -14.04
CA GLN A 116 16.19 -5.83 -12.91
C GLN A 116 15.74 -5.12 -11.64
N TYR A 117 15.13 -3.93 -11.74
CA TYR A 117 14.72 -3.14 -10.58
C TYR A 117 13.61 -3.84 -9.79
N VAL A 118 12.71 -4.55 -10.49
CA VAL A 118 11.65 -5.34 -9.84
C VAL A 118 12.26 -6.56 -9.14
N ARG A 119 13.24 -7.23 -9.77
CA ARG A 119 13.93 -8.38 -9.17
C ARG A 119 14.76 -8.00 -7.94
N GLU A 120 15.45 -6.86 -7.95
CA GLU A 120 16.27 -6.40 -6.82
C GLU A 120 15.46 -6.08 -5.55
N VAL A 121 14.17 -5.80 -5.72
CA VAL A 121 13.24 -5.47 -4.62
C VAL A 121 12.46 -6.69 -4.12
N SER A 122 12.37 -7.76 -4.91
CA SER A 122 11.60 -8.98 -4.59
C SER A 122 12.34 -9.87 -3.59
#